data_AF-A0A526TZ25-F1
#
_entry.id   AF-A0A526TZ25-F1
#
_cell.length_a   1.000
_cell.length_b   1.000
_cell.length_c   1.000
_cell.angle_alpha   90.00
_cell.angle_beta   90.00
_cell.angle_gamma   90.00
#
_symmetry.space_group_name_H-M   'P 1'
#
loop_
_entity.id
_entity.type
_entity.pdbx_description
1 polymer ?
#
loop_
_entity_poly.entity_id
_entity_poly.type
_entity_poly.pdbx_seq_one_letter_code
_entity_poly.pdbx_strand_id
1 'polypeptide(L)'
;MQSALKASSKPDLAIDRDWWRGAVIYQIYPRSYQDSNGDGIGDLKGIIGRLPYIAALGADAIWISPFFKSPMKDFGYDVTDYCDVDPMFGTLADFDALTAEAHRLGLKVMIDEVL
;
A
#
# COMPACT_ATOMS: atom_id res chain seq x y z
N MET A 1 -17.59 2.31 39.82
CA MET A 1 -17.09 3.36 38.91
C MET A 1 -15.92 2.78 38.11
N GLN A 2 -16.20 2.13 36.97
CA GLN A 2 -15.22 1.80 35.93
C GLN A 2 -15.98 1.90 34.61
N SER A 3 -15.85 3.05 33.96
CA SER A 3 -16.34 3.26 32.60
C SER A 3 -15.42 2.48 31.68
N ALA A 4 -15.93 1.42 31.06
CA ALA A 4 -15.26 0.82 29.91
C ALA A 4 -15.13 1.93 28.86
N LEU A 5 -13.89 2.25 28.48
CA LEU A 5 -13.61 3.04 27.28
C LEU A 5 -14.21 2.29 26.11
N LYS A 6 -15.37 2.74 25.61
CA LYS A 6 -15.85 2.34 24.29
C LYS A 6 -14.74 2.76 23.32
N ALA A 7 -14.11 1.80 22.65
CA ALA A 7 -13.32 2.11 21.48
C ALA A 7 -14.21 2.98 20.57
N SER A 8 -13.75 4.20 20.29
CA SER A 8 -14.45 5.07 19.34
C SER A 8 -14.62 4.27 18.06
N SER A 9 -15.87 4.02 17.65
CA SER A 9 -16.13 3.45 16.34
C SER A 9 -15.49 4.38 15.32
N LYS A 10 -14.51 3.88 14.55
CA LYS A 10 -13.92 4.66 13.46
C LYS A 10 -15.08 5.10 12.54
N PRO A 11 -15.10 6.36 12.08
CA PRO A 11 -16.04 6.77 11.06
C PRO A 11 -15.88 5.82 9.85
N ASP A 12 -16.99 5.53 9.19
CA ASP A 12 -16.95 4.73 7.98
C ASP A 12 -16.22 5.52 6.88
N LEU A 13 -14.93 5.24 6.73
CA LEU A 13 -14.04 5.88 5.75
C LEU A 13 -14.49 5.62 4.31
N ALA A 14 -15.46 4.73 4.08
CA ALA A 14 -16.09 4.58 2.77
C ALA A 14 -16.99 5.79 2.41
N ILE A 15 -17.46 6.56 3.40
CA ILE A 15 -18.45 7.63 3.23
C ILE A 15 -17.86 9.03 3.50
N ASP A 16 -16.78 9.13 4.26
CA ASP A 16 -16.12 10.42 4.55
C ASP A 16 -15.32 10.95 3.35
N ARG A 17 -15.67 12.14 2.87
CA ARG A 17 -14.93 12.83 1.79
C ARG A 17 -13.55 13.31 2.22
N ASP A 18 -13.35 13.52 3.52
CA ASP A 18 -12.09 13.96 4.11
C ASP A 18 -11.43 12.83 4.92
N TRP A 19 -11.61 11.57 4.49
CA TRP A 19 -11.10 10.35 5.16
C TRP A 19 -9.63 10.42 5.58
N TRP A 20 -8.82 11.19 4.87
CA TRP A 20 -7.39 11.37 5.11
C TRP A 20 -7.09 12.15 6.40
N ARG A 21 -8.04 12.94 6.91
CA ARG A 21 -7.88 13.68 8.16
C ARG A 21 -7.88 12.72 9.34
N GLY A 22 -6.71 12.54 9.95
CA GLY A 22 -6.55 11.64 11.10
C GLY A 22 -6.38 10.17 10.74
N ALA A 23 -6.23 9.85 9.44
CA ALA A 23 -5.94 8.49 8.97
C ALA A 23 -4.56 8.00 9.47
N VAL A 24 -4.49 6.73 9.84
CA VAL A 24 -3.22 6.02 10.07
C VAL A 24 -2.74 5.47 8.73
N ILE A 25 -1.65 6.03 8.21
CA ILE A 25 -1.07 5.62 6.92
C ILE A 25 0.12 4.70 7.18
N TYR A 26 0.10 3.51 6.57
CA TYR A 26 1.22 2.58 6.60
C TYR A 26 2.04 2.71 5.31
N GLN A 27 3.27 3.21 5.43
CA GLN A 27 4.16 3.33 4.27
C GLN A 27 4.83 1.98 3.98
N ILE A 28 4.83 1.58 2.72
CA ILE A 28 5.43 0.36 2.22
C ILE A 28 6.56 0.72 1.28
N TYR A 29 7.77 0.26 1.60
CA TYR A 29 8.89 0.28 0.67
C TYR A 29 8.96 -1.06 -0.07
N PRO A 30 8.53 -1.14 -1.35
CA PRO A 30 8.16 -2.39 -2.01
C PRO A 30 9.33 -3.38 -2.06
N ARG A 31 10.51 -2.91 -2.46
CA ARG A 31 11.73 -3.71 -2.64
C ARG A 31 12.18 -4.47 -1.39
N SER A 32 11.84 -4.00 -0.19
CA SER A 32 12.31 -4.61 1.07
C SER A 32 11.19 -5.13 1.96
N TYR A 33 9.94 -5.09 1.50
CA TYR A 33 8.80 -5.44 2.36
C TYR A 33 8.56 -6.95 2.41
N GLN A 34 8.24 -7.57 1.27
CA GLN A 34 7.98 -9.00 1.20
C GLN A 34 8.23 -9.52 -0.21
N ASP A 35 9.20 -10.43 -0.34
CA ASP A 35 9.44 -11.23 -1.55
C ASP A 35 8.45 -12.40 -1.59
N SER A 36 7.83 -12.64 -2.75
CA SER A 36 6.88 -13.73 -2.98
C SER A 36 7.41 -14.85 -3.89
N ASN A 37 8.52 -14.63 -4.60
CA ASN A 37 9.01 -15.52 -5.64
C ASN A 37 10.41 -16.12 -5.34
N GLY A 38 11.09 -15.61 -4.31
CA GLY A 38 12.39 -16.09 -3.84
C GLY A 38 13.61 -15.47 -4.53
N ASP A 39 13.46 -14.37 -5.27
CA ASP A 39 14.56 -13.67 -5.95
C ASP A 39 15.31 -12.66 -5.03
N GLY A 40 14.83 -12.47 -3.80
CA GLY A 40 15.40 -11.57 -2.80
C GLY A 40 14.89 -10.13 -2.88
N ILE A 41 13.90 -9.85 -3.74
CA ILE A 41 13.31 -8.53 -3.95
C ILE A 41 11.83 -8.57 -3.60
N GLY A 42 11.39 -7.63 -2.77
CA GLY A 42 9.98 -7.50 -2.45
C GLY A 42 9.15 -7.04 -3.66
N ASP A 43 7.94 -7.57 -3.79
CA ASP A 43 7.10 -7.43 -4.98
C ASP A 43 5.61 -7.19 -4.63
N LEU A 44 4.79 -6.86 -5.63
CA LEU A 44 3.38 -6.52 -5.42
C LEU A 44 2.55 -7.70 -4.86
N LYS A 45 2.88 -8.95 -5.23
CA LYS A 45 2.18 -10.14 -4.69
C LYS A 45 2.56 -10.39 -3.24
N GLY A 46 3.80 -10.10 -2.87
CA GLY A 46 4.25 -10.08 -1.49
C GLY A 46 3.50 -9.06 -0.65
N ILE A 47 3.28 -7.85 -1.19
CA ILE A 47 2.44 -6.83 -0.53
C ILE A 47 1.01 -7.34 -0.35
N ILE A 48 0.39 -7.89 -1.40
CA ILE A 48 -0.97 -8.47 -1.34
C ILE A 48 -1.09 -9.47 -0.19
N GLY A 49 -0.14 -10.40 -0.07
CA GLY A 49 -0.13 -11.41 1.00
C GLY A 49 -0.03 -10.84 2.41
N ARG A 50 0.38 -9.57 2.56
CA ARG A 50 0.56 -8.87 3.85
C ARG A 50 -0.53 -7.84 4.14
N LEU A 51 -1.39 -7.49 3.18
CA LEU A 51 -2.49 -6.55 3.41
C LEU A 51 -3.40 -6.93 4.60
N PRO A 52 -3.75 -8.21 4.85
CA PRO A 52 -4.52 -8.57 6.04
C PRO A 52 -3.83 -8.21 7.37
N TYR A 53 -2.49 -8.30 7.41
CA TYR A 53 -1.72 -7.88 8.59
C TYR A 53 -1.78 -6.36 8.78
N ILE A 54 -1.61 -5.59 7.70
CA ILE A 54 -1.68 -4.12 7.74
C ILE A 54 -3.06 -3.65 8.20
N ALA A 55 -4.13 -4.25 7.67
CA ALA A 55 -5.50 -3.96 8.10
C ALA A 55 -5.71 -4.32 9.59
N ALA A 56 -5.23 -5.48 10.04
CA ALA A 56 -5.33 -5.91 11.44
C ALA A 56 -4.52 -5.02 12.40
N LEU A 57 -3.41 -4.44 11.94
CA LEU A 57 -2.64 -3.44 12.69
C LEU A 57 -3.44 -2.15 12.94
N GLY A 58 -4.48 -1.90 12.13
CA GLY A 58 -5.38 -0.76 12.28
C GLY A 58 -5.04 0.42 11.36
N ALA A 59 -4.25 0.20 10.31
CA ALA A 59 -4.05 1.20 9.27
C ALA A 59 -5.34 1.48 8.50
N ASP A 60 -5.48 2.71 8.02
CA ASP A 60 -6.61 3.18 7.21
C ASP A 60 -6.24 3.26 5.72
N ALA A 61 -4.94 3.42 5.45
CA ALA A 61 -4.40 3.47 4.10
C ALA A 61 -2.99 2.89 4.04
N ILE A 62 -2.60 2.45 2.84
CA ILE A 62 -1.21 2.16 2.48
C ILE A 62 -0.69 3.27 1.57
N TRP A 63 0.58 3.62 1.74
CA TRP A 63 1.32 4.47 0.80
C TRP A 63 2.52 3.69 0.30
N ILE A 64 2.56 3.42 -1.01
CA ILE A 64 3.61 2.62 -1.62
C ILE A 64 4.64 3.57 -2.23
N SER A 65 5.90 3.47 -1.80
CA SER A 65 7.04 4.12 -2.48
C SER A 65 7.14 3.64 -3.94
N PRO A 66 7.87 4.33 -4.83
CA PRO A 66 7.82 4.10 -6.26
C PRO A 66 8.01 2.63 -6.67
N PHE A 67 7.09 2.15 -7.52
CA PHE A 67 7.13 0.82 -8.15
C PHE A 67 6.98 0.90 -9.68
N PHE A 68 7.02 2.12 -10.23
CA PHE A 68 7.02 2.38 -11.67
C PHE A 68 8.34 1.94 -12.31
N LYS A 69 8.35 1.79 -13.64
CA LYS A 69 9.60 1.49 -14.37
C LYS A 69 10.69 2.51 -14.02
N SER A 70 11.86 2.00 -13.67
CA SER A 70 13.01 2.82 -13.28
C SER A 70 14.32 2.10 -13.58
N PRO A 71 15.41 2.83 -13.92
CA PRO A 71 16.76 2.29 -13.95
C PRO A 71 17.29 1.89 -12.56
N MET A 72 16.55 2.22 -11.49
CA MET A 72 16.85 1.94 -10.09
C MET A 72 18.16 2.58 -9.58
N LYS A 73 18.58 3.71 -10.15
CA LYS A 73 19.75 4.47 -9.66
C LYS A 73 19.45 5.16 -8.34
N ASP A 74 18.19 5.51 -8.10
CA ASP A 74 17.66 6.02 -6.85
C ASP A 74 16.49 5.16 -6.36
N PHE A 75 16.63 3.84 -6.54
CA PHE A 75 15.69 2.82 -6.05
C PHE A 75 14.21 3.10 -6.36
N GLY A 76 13.92 3.61 -7.56
CA GLY A 76 12.55 3.82 -8.05
C GLY A 76 12.14 5.29 -8.13
N TYR A 77 12.84 6.22 -7.46
CA TYR A 77 12.55 7.65 -7.57
C TYR A 77 13.06 8.25 -8.89
N ASP A 78 13.95 7.57 -9.61
CA ASP A 78 14.34 7.88 -10.99
C ASP A 78 13.38 7.20 -12.00
N VAL A 79 12.13 7.66 -12.06
CA VAL A 79 11.07 7.08 -12.90
C VAL A 79 11.31 7.34 -14.39
N THR A 80 11.10 6.33 -15.24
CA THR A 80 11.19 6.45 -16.72
C THR A 80 9.85 6.31 -17.44
N ASP A 81 8.86 5.68 -16.81
CA ASP A 81 7.51 5.50 -17.36
C ASP A 81 6.51 5.39 -16.20
N TYR A 82 5.76 6.46 -15.96
CA TYR A 82 4.75 6.56 -14.90
C TYR A 82 3.48 5.73 -15.19
N CYS A 83 3.35 5.16 -16.39
CA CYS A 83 2.15 4.43 -16.80
C CYS A 83 2.32 2.91 -16.72
N ASP A 84 3.48 2.42 -16.27
CA ASP A 84 3.74 0.99 -16.16
C ASP A 84 4.52 0.64 -14.89
N VAL A 85 4.36 -0.60 -14.46
CA VAL A 85 5.03 -1.17 -13.28
C VAL A 85 6.42 -1.66 -13.69
N ASP A 86 7.42 -1.49 -12.82
CA ASP A 86 8.72 -2.12 -13.06
C ASP A 86 8.57 -3.65 -13.02
N PRO A 87 9.02 -4.39 -14.05
CA PRO A 87 8.87 -5.85 -14.10
C PRO A 87 9.45 -6.59 -12.90
N MET A 88 10.41 -5.98 -12.18
CA MET A 88 10.95 -6.50 -10.93
C MET A 88 9.89 -6.58 -9.81
N PHE A 89 8.89 -5.69 -9.81
CA PHE A 89 7.82 -5.67 -8.81
C PHE A 89 6.54 -6.40 -9.26
N GLY A 90 6.34 -6.56 -10.57
CA GLY A 90 5.19 -7.28 -11.12
C GLY A 90 4.65 -6.62 -12.38
N THR A 91 3.32 -6.65 -12.53
CA THR A 91 2.60 -6.12 -13.69
C THR A 91 1.49 -5.14 -13.27
N LEU A 92 0.94 -4.39 -14.21
CA LEU A 92 -0.27 -3.58 -13.97
C LEU A 92 -1.44 -4.42 -13.43
N ALA A 93 -1.60 -5.66 -13.89
CA ALA A 93 -2.63 -6.56 -13.37
C ALA A 93 -2.39 -6.96 -11.91
N ASP A 94 -1.13 -7.07 -11.48
CA ASP A 94 -0.79 -7.30 -10.06
C ASP A 94 -1.11 -6.05 -9.23
N PHE A 95 -0.92 -4.85 -9.78
CA PHE A 95 -1.33 -3.62 -9.11
C PHE A 95 -2.86 -3.46 -9.01
N ASP A 96 -3.60 -3.86 -10.04
CA ASP A 96 -5.07 -3.95 -10.00
C ASP A 96 -5.53 -4.91 -8.88
N ALA A 97 -4.89 -6.08 -8.78
CA ALA A 97 -5.18 -7.06 -7.73
C ALA A 97 -4.86 -6.53 -6.33
N LEU A 98 -3.75 -5.81 -6.17
CA LEU A 98 -3.37 -5.14 -4.92
C LEU A 98 -4.43 -4.12 -4.51
N THR A 99 -4.84 -3.27 -5.45
CA THR A 99 -5.84 -2.24 -5.20
C THR A 99 -7.19 -2.85 -4.82
N ALA A 100 -7.61 -3.91 -5.53
CA ALA A 100 -8.84 -4.63 -5.23
C ALA A 100 -8.81 -5.26 -3.83
N GLU A 101 -7.72 -5.92 -3.45
CA GLU A 101 -7.59 -6.55 -2.14
C GLU A 101 -7.51 -5.53 -1.00
N ALA A 102 -6.77 -4.43 -1.21
CA ALA A 102 -6.71 -3.33 -0.24
C ALA A 102 -8.12 -2.76 0.03
N HIS A 103 -8.87 -2.46 -1.04
CA HIS A 103 -10.24 -1.97 -0.91
C HIS A 103 -11.18 -3.00 -0.26
N ARG A 104 -11.04 -4.29 -0.56
CA ARG A 104 -11.80 -5.36 0.10
C ARG A 104 -11.57 -5.39 1.62
N LEU A 105 -10.36 -5.03 2.06
CA LEU A 105 -9.96 -4.92 3.46
C LEU A 105 -10.28 -3.54 4.09
N GLY A 106 -10.88 -2.62 3.32
CA GLY A 106 -11.21 -1.27 3.79
C GLY A 106 -10.03 -0.29 3.80
N LEU A 107 -8.88 -0.67 3.24
CA LEU A 107 -7.70 0.18 3.12
C LEU A 107 -7.81 1.08 1.89
N LYS A 108 -7.41 2.36 2.01
CA LYS A 108 -7.14 3.20 0.83
C LYS A 108 -5.73 2.93 0.29
N VAL A 109 -5.53 3.19 -1.00
CA VAL A 109 -4.22 3.04 -1.66
C VAL A 109 -3.72 4.41 -2.11
N MET A 110 -2.49 4.74 -1.74
CA MET A 110 -1.76 5.91 -2.20
C MET A 110 -0.46 5.48 -2.88
N ILE A 111 -0.09 6.22 -3.91
CA ILE A 111 1.16 6.06 -4.65
C ILE A 111 2.04 7.28 -4.43
N ASP A 112 3.35 7.11 -4.60
CA ASP A 112 4.30 8.21 -4.62
C ASP A 112 4.32 8.88 -6.00
N GLU A 113 4.09 10.20 -6.04
CA GLU A 113 4.16 11.01 -7.26
C GLU A 113 5.45 11.83 -7.20
N VAL A 114 6.40 11.53 -8.09
CA VAL A 114 7.75 12.11 -8.11
C VAL A 114 7.90 12.94 -9.39
N LEU A 115 8.05 14.28 -9.29
CA LEU A 115 8.10 15.23 -10.41
C LEU A 115 9.40 16.04 -10.44
#